data_AF-A0A2Y9TXC6-F1
#
_entry.id   AF-A0A2Y9TXC6-F1
#
_cell.length_a   1.000
_cell.length_b   1.000
_cell.length_c   1.000
_cell.angle_alpha   90.00
_cell.angle_beta   90.00
_cell.angle_gamma   90.00
#
_symmetry.space_group_name_H-M   'P 1'
#
loop_
_entity.id
_entity.type
_entity.pdbx_description
1 polymer ?
#
loop_
_entity_poly.entity_id
_entity_poly.type
_entity_poly.pdbx_seq_one_letter_code
_entity_poly.pdbx_strand_id
1 'polypeptide(L)'
;MNILPEQASYHKVTLEEILLSREARQERQQLWLAQYQTTLISLTVVVPGEIKDSTVVRQAFNLAWQTLDKLCQQQKWHVVDKAVFGLPTGPEGLLAISNDARVVKRACVESEERNAVGRLWDIDVIGSEGIISRQSMGMEPRPCFLCSRDARICARERTHSVLALHQAMEDLISHV
;
A
#
# COMPACT_ATOMS: atom_id res chain seq x y z
N MET A 1 10.80 -8.32 -7.00
CA MET A 1 11.17 -7.11 -7.76
C MET A 1 11.27 -6.00 -6.73
N ASN A 2 12.42 -5.35 -6.63
CA ASN A 2 12.58 -4.19 -5.76
C ASN A 2 12.79 -2.97 -6.65
N ILE A 3 12.30 -1.82 -6.20
CA ILE A 3 12.68 -0.53 -6.78
C ILE A 3 13.89 0.00 -6.01
N LEU A 4 14.84 0.57 -6.73
CA LEU A 4 16.08 1.06 -6.14
C LEU A 4 15.81 2.34 -5.33
N PRO A 5 16.07 2.38 -4.00
CA PRO A 5 15.83 3.56 -3.18
C PRO A 5 16.61 4.79 -3.65
N GLU A 6 17.84 4.61 -4.14
CA GLU A 6 18.71 5.67 -4.66
C GLU A 6 18.20 6.33 -5.95
N GLN A 7 17.22 5.72 -6.62
CA GLN A 7 16.57 6.27 -7.81
C GLN A 7 15.27 7.04 -7.48
N ALA A 8 14.99 7.31 -6.21
CA ALA A 8 13.85 8.10 -5.79
C ALA A 8 13.90 9.50 -6.40
N SER A 9 12.76 9.96 -6.92
CA SER A 9 12.69 11.23 -7.64
C SER A 9 12.76 12.47 -6.73
N TYR A 10 12.32 12.36 -5.48
CA TYR A 10 12.15 13.50 -4.57
C TYR A 10 11.31 14.65 -5.14
N HIS A 11 10.50 14.36 -6.17
CA HIS A 11 9.66 15.35 -6.83
C HIS A 11 8.54 15.82 -5.90
N LYS A 12 8.32 17.13 -5.88
CA LYS A 12 7.17 17.72 -5.19
C LYS A 12 5.97 17.66 -6.10
N VAL A 13 5.10 16.69 -5.87
CA VAL A 13 3.95 16.46 -6.74
C VAL A 13 2.84 17.47 -6.49
N THR A 14 2.18 17.86 -7.56
CA THR A 14 0.96 18.66 -7.57
C THR A 14 -0.27 17.80 -7.30
N LEU A 15 -1.40 18.45 -7.01
CA LEU A 15 -2.68 17.76 -6.89
C LEU A 15 -3.08 17.09 -8.21
N GLU A 16 -2.82 17.73 -9.35
CA GLU A 16 -3.14 17.20 -10.68
C GLU A 16 -2.39 15.90 -10.97
N GLU A 17 -1.07 15.86 -10.71
CA GLU A 17 -0.27 14.64 -10.88
C GLU A 17 -0.79 13.49 -10.00
N ILE A 18 -1.21 13.79 -8.76
CA ILE A 18 -1.82 12.78 -7.88
C ILE A 18 -3.13 12.24 -8.45
N LEU A 19 -3.99 13.10 -8.97
CA LEU A 19 -5.27 12.68 -9.55
C LEU A 19 -5.05 11.82 -10.79
N LEU A 20 -4.18 12.25 -11.71
CA LEU A 20 -3.81 11.47 -12.89
C LEU A 20 -3.19 10.12 -12.53
N SER A 21 -2.34 10.08 -11.50
CA SER A 21 -1.75 8.81 -11.03
C SER A 21 -2.81 7.86 -10.47
N ARG A 22 -3.86 8.38 -9.79
CA ARG A 22 -4.97 7.57 -9.28
C ARG A 22 -5.81 6.99 -10.41
N GLU A 23 -6.11 7.79 -11.43
CA GLU A 23 -6.82 7.34 -12.63
C GLU A 23 -6.02 6.26 -13.37
N ALA A 24 -4.73 6.51 -13.63
CA ALA A 24 -3.85 5.54 -14.29
C ALA A 24 -3.72 4.23 -13.48
N ARG A 25 -3.69 4.31 -12.15
CA ARG A 25 -3.70 3.12 -11.29
C ARG A 25 -5.03 2.37 -11.38
N GLN A 26 -6.16 3.06 -11.35
CA GLN A 26 -7.48 2.46 -11.51
C GLN A 26 -7.60 1.75 -12.86
N GLU A 27 -7.15 2.39 -13.95
CA GLU A 27 -7.12 1.78 -15.28
C GLU A 27 -6.26 0.50 -15.31
N ARG A 28 -5.04 0.54 -14.75
CA ARG A 28 -4.20 -0.66 -14.63
C ARG A 28 -4.91 -1.78 -13.87
N GLN A 29 -5.56 -1.46 -12.76
CA GLN A 29 -6.32 -2.43 -11.98
C GLN A 29 -7.47 -3.05 -12.79
N GLN A 30 -8.23 -2.25 -13.53
CA GLN A 30 -9.32 -2.74 -14.38
C GLN A 30 -8.82 -3.65 -15.51
N LEU A 31 -7.72 -3.28 -16.16
CA LEU A 31 -7.09 -4.11 -17.19
C LEU A 31 -6.66 -5.46 -16.62
N TRP A 32 -6.03 -5.47 -15.44
CA TRP A 32 -5.58 -6.70 -14.79
C TRP A 32 -6.75 -7.59 -14.33
N LEU A 33 -7.81 -7.00 -13.80
CA LEU A 33 -9.03 -7.73 -13.43
C LEU A 33 -9.69 -8.36 -14.66
N ALA A 34 -9.78 -7.63 -15.78
CA ALA A 34 -10.34 -8.14 -17.02
C ALA A 34 -9.47 -9.25 -17.63
N GLN A 35 -8.14 -9.09 -17.59
CA GLN A 35 -7.19 -10.04 -18.17
C GLN A 35 -7.08 -11.34 -17.35
N TYR A 36 -6.93 -11.22 -16.03
CA TYR A 36 -6.61 -12.37 -15.16
C TYR A 36 -7.83 -12.96 -14.47
N GLN A 37 -8.94 -12.20 -14.36
CA GLN A 37 -10.20 -12.65 -13.75
C GLN A 37 -10.00 -13.29 -12.36
N THR A 38 -9.12 -12.67 -11.57
CA THR A 38 -8.67 -13.20 -10.29
C THR A 38 -8.56 -12.10 -9.24
N THR A 39 -8.22 -12.46 -8.00
CA THR A 39 -8.04 -11.47 -6.93
C THR A 39 -6.83 -10.60 -7.21
N LEU A 40 -6.98 -9.29 -7.13
CA LEU A 40 -5.91 -8.33 -7.32
C LEU A 40 -5.51 -7.71 -5.97
N ILE A 41 -4.23 -7.78 -5.62
CA ILE A 41 -3.65 -6.96 -4.56
C ILE A 41 -3.09 -5.70 -5.20
N SER A 42 -3.44 -4.54 -4.65
CA SER A 42 -2.87 -3.24 -5.00
C SER A 42 -2.12 -2.69 -3.79
N LEU A 43 -0.82 -2.46 -3.95
CA LEU A 43 0.07 -1.97 -2.92
C LEU A 43 0.49 -0.54 -3.20
N THR A 44 0.29 0.34 -2.22
CA THR A 44 0.88 1.68 -2.15
C THR A 44 1.46 1.94 -0.76
N VAL A 45 2.13 3.08 -0.57
CA VAL A 45 2.60 3.54 0.74
C VAL A 45 1.83 4.79 1.16
N VAL A 46 1.43 4.84 2.43
CA VAL A 46 0.86 6.03 3.05
C VAL A 46 1.97 7.05 3.27
N VAL A 47 2.04 8.08 2.43
CA VAL A 47 3.09 9.10 2.49
C VAL A 47 2.50 10.49 2.79
N PRO A 48 2.91 11.14 3.90
CA PRO A 48 2.51 12.52 4.21
C PRO A 48 3.26 13.55 3.33
N GLY A 49 2.64 14.71 3.06
CA GLY A 49 3.29 15.81 2.34
C GLY A 49 3.34 15.65 0.82
N GLU A 50 4.13 16.50 0.14
CA GLU A 50 4.19 16.61 -1.33
C GLU A 50 5.26 15.72 -1.97
N ILE A 51 6.22 15.21 -1.19
CA ILE A 51 7.25 14.30 -1.70
C ILE A 51 6.75 12.88 -1.48
N LYS A 52 6.25 12.26 -2.54
CA LYS A 52 5.66 10.92 -2.49
C LYS A 52 6.64 9.80 -2.79
N ASP A 53 7.79 10.13 -3.38
CA ASP A 53 8.81 9.18 -3.78
C ASP A 53 10.18 9.62 -3.24
N SER A 54 10.57 9.00 -2.12
CA SER A 54 11.85 9.22 -1.44
C SER A 54 12.50 7.87 -1.12
N THR A 55 13.77 7.88 -0.73
CA THR A 55 14.49 6.68 -0.28
C THR A 55 13.70 5.90 0.78
N VAL A 56 13.18 6.62 1.80
CA VAL A 56 12.42 6.03 2.91
C VAL A 56 11.11 5.40 2.42
N VAL A 57 10.41 6.07 1.48
CA VAL A 57 9.18 5.51 0.90
C VAL A 57 9.47 4.25 0.09
N ARG A 58 10.52 4.25 -0.74
CA ARG A 58 10.90 3.06 -1.52
C ARG A 58 11.35 1.91 -0.63
N GLN A 59 12.02 2.18 0.47
CA GLN A 59 12.35 1.19 1.50
C GLN A 59 11.08 0.59 2.12
N ALA A 60 10.14 1.43 2.56
CA ALA A 60 8.86 0.99 3.11
C ALA A 60 8.07 0.12 2.11
N PHE A 61 8.04 0.53 0.83
CA PHE A 61 7.41 -0.22 -0.25
C PHE A 61 8.09 -1.58 -0.47
N ASN A 62 9.42 -1.62 -0.56
CA ASN A 62 10.15 -2.86 -0.78
C ASN A 62 9.95 -3.86 0.37
N LEU A 63 9.87 -3.38 1.62
CA LEU A 63 9.53 -4.22 2.77
C LEU A 63 8.12 -4.82 2.64
N ALA A 64 7.14 -4.02 2.24
CA ALA A 64 5.78 -4.52 1.97
C ALA A 64 5.77 -5.55 0.84
N TRP A 65 6.46 -5.27 -0.27
CA TRP A 65 6.54 -6.14 -1.43
C TRP A 65 7.16 -7.50 -1.07
N GLN A 66 8.27 -7.49 -0.31
CA GLN A 66 8.91 -8.71 0.18
C GLN A 66 8.02 -9.48 1.16
N THR A 67 7.26 -8.76 1.99
CA THR A 67 6.29 -9.37 2.92
C THR A 67 5.17 -10.06 2.15
N LEU A 68 4.63 -9.43 1.10
CA LEU A 68 3.61 -10.04 0.23
C LEU A 68 4.15 -11.25 -0.56
N ASP A 69 5.37 -11.16 -1.10
CA ASP A 69 6.00 -12.30 -1.78
C ASP A 69 6.19 -13.49 -0.82
N LYS A 70 6.66 -13.24 0.41
CA LYS A 70 6.77 -14.27 1.46
C LYS A 70 5.41 -14.84 1.86
N LEU A 71 4.40 -13.99 2.00
CA LEU A 71 3.04 -14.40 2.33
C LEU A 71 2.49 -15.37 1.27
N CYS A 72 2.63 -15.01 -0.01
CA CYS A 72 2.18 -15.86 -1.12
C CYS A 72 2.88 -17.22 -1.11
N GLN A 73 4.19 -17.25 -0.86
CA GLN A 73 4.97 -18.49 -0.75
C GLN A 73 4.53 -19.36 0.43
N GLN A 74 4.38 -18.78 1.62
CA GLN A 74 3.98 -19.48 2.83
C GLN A 74 2.58 -20.09 2.72
N GLN A 75 1.65 -19.34 2.12
CA GLN A 75 0.27 -19.77 1.90
C GLN A 75 0.11 -20.62 0.63
N LYS A 76 1.19 -20.83 -0.14
CA LYS A 76 1.21 -21.55 -1.42
C LYS A 76 0.18 -20.99 -2.43
N TRP A 77 -0.02 -19.67 -2.42
CA TRP A 77 -0.89 -19.03 -3.39
C TRP A 77 -0.23 -18.98 -4.76
N HIS A 78 -1.02 -19.28 -5.79
CA HIS A 78 -0.56 -19.11 -7.16
C HIS A 78 -0.62 -17.64 -7.56
N VAL A 79 0.56 -17.02 -7.72
CA VAL A 79 0.71 -15.67 -8.27
C VAL A 79 0.68 -15.80 -9.79
N VAL A 80 -0.38 -15.31 -10.42
CA VAL A 80 -0.59 -15.34 -11.87
C VAL A 80 0.34 -14.35 -12.55
N ASP A 81 0.42 -13.13 -12.02
CA ASP A 81 1.34 -12.09 -12.46
C ASP A 81 1.60 -11.07 -11.35
N LYS A 82 2.67 -10.31 -11.47
CA LYS A 82 3.00 -9.20 -10.56
C LYS A 82 3.84 -8.13 -11.24
N ALA A 83 3.60 -6.87 -10.88
CA ALA A 83 4.31 -5.71 -11.43
C ALA A 83 4.56 -4.65 -10.36
N VAL A 84 5.63 -3.87 -10.53
CA VAL A 84 6.01 -2.76 -9.66
C VAL A 84 6.32 -1.52 -10.51
N PHE A 85 5.88 -0.36 -10.04
CA PHE A 85 6.04 0.93 -10.70
C PHE A 85 6.68 1.93 -9.73
N GLY A 86 7.89 2.40 -10.05
CA GLY A 86 8.56 3.46 -9.30
C GLY A 86 8.16 4.85 -9.80
N LEU A 87 7.01 5.36 -9.36
CA LEU A 87 6.45 6.63 -9.84
C LEU A 87 6.81 7.80 -8.92
N PRO A 88 6.94 9.05 -9.45
CA PRO A 88 7.14 10.24 -8.63
C PRO A 88 6.00 10.51 -7.63
N THR A 89 4.80 10.05 -7.95
CA THR A 89 3.58 10.11 -7.12
C THR A 89 3.53 9.05 -6.03
N GLY A 90 4.59 8.26 -5.89
CA GLY A 90 4.75 7.18 -4.93
C GLY A 90 4.80 5.82 -5.64
N PRO A 91 5.55 4.86 -5.08
CA PRO A 91 5.66 3.54 -5.68
C PRO A 91 4.35 2.76 -5.58
N GLU A 92 4.06 2.01 -6.63
CA GLU A 92 2.86 1.19 -6.74
C GLU A 92 3.22 -0.26 -7.10
N GLY A 93 2.43 -1.22 -6.61
CA GLY A 93 2.60 -2.63 -6.93
C GLY A 93 1.26 -3.32 -7.17
N LEU A 94 1.23 -4.27 -8.10
CA LEU A 94 0.07 -5.11 -8.39
C LEU A 94 0.46 -6.58 -8.34
N LEU A 95 -0.38 -7.42 -7.72
CA LEU A 95 -0.27 -8.88 -7.76
C LEU A 95 -1.62 -9.49 -8.10
N ALA A 96 -1.67 -10.28 -9.17
CA ALA A 96 -2.81 -11.11 -9.52
C ALA A 96 -2.66 -12.49 -8.84
N ILE A 97 -3.57 -12.83 -7.94
CA ILE A 97 -3.52 -14.00 -7.07
C ILE A 97 -4.73 -14.90 -7.32
N SER A 98 -4.48 -16.15 -7.70
CA SER A 98 -5.52 -17.18 -7.86
C SER A 98 -5.97 -17.73 -6.51
N ASN A 99 -6.70 -16.91 -5.76
CA ASN A 99 -7.31 -17.28 -4.49
C ASN A 99 -8.53 -16.39 -4.17
N ASP A 100 -9.35 -16.80 -3.20
CA ASP A 100 -10.50 -16.04 -2.72
C ASP A 100 -10.09 -14.67 -2.15
N ALA A 101 -10.76 -13.63 -2.60
CA ALA A 101 -10.42 -12.25 -2.27
C ALA A 101 -10.57 -11.94 -0.77
N ARG A 102 -11.50 -12.59 -0.06
CA ARG A 102 -11.70 -12.41 1.38
C ARG A 102 -10.59 -13.11 2.18
N VAL A 103 -10.14 -14.28 1.74
CA VAL A 103 -8.96 -14.97 2.29
C VAL A 103 -7.71 -14.11 2.12
N VAL A 104 -7.49 -13.59 0.92
CA VAL A 104 -6.36 -12.70 0.62
C VAL A 104 -6.42 -11.42 1.46
N LYS A 105 -7.58 -10.76 1.55
CA LYS A 105 -7.75 -9.54 2.36
C LYS A 105 -7.41 -9.76 3.82
N ARG A 106 -7.87 -10.87 4.42
CA ARG A 106 -7.58 -11.19 5.83
C ARG A 106 -6.09 -11.33 6.08
N ALA A 107 -5.39 -12.07 5.23
CA ALA A 107 -3.95 -12.29 5.38
C ALA A 107 -3.12 -11.01 5.08
N CYS A 108 -3.57 -10.15 4.16
CA CYS A 108 -2.96 -8.83 3.97
C CYS A 108 -3.11 -7.96 5.23
N VAL A 109 -4.30 -7.91 5.82
CA VAL A 109 -4.56 -7.18 7.07
C VAL A 109 -3.71 -7.72 8.22
N GLU A 110 -3.62 -9.04 8.38
CA GLU A 110 -2.75 -9.64 9.39
C GLU A 110 -1.27 -9.28 9.16
N SER A 111 -0.84 -9.15 7.91
CA SER A 111 0.52 -8.73 7.58
C SER A 111 0.76 -7.26 7.94
N GLU A 112 -0.21 -6.37 7.71
CA GLU A 112 -0.14 -4.97 8.17
C GLU A 112 -0.04 -4.88 9.71
N GLU A 113 -0.77 -5.73 10.43
CA GLU A 113 -0.85 -5.68 11.90
C GLU A 113 0.36 -6.30 12.60
N ARG A 114 1.00 -7.31 12.00
CA ARG A 114 2.17 -7.99 12.58
C ARG A 114 3.49 -7.25 12.35
N ASN A 115 3.53 -6.29 11.43
CA ASN A 115 4.74 -5.55 11.10
C ASN A 115 4.64 -4.12 11.62
N ALA A 116 5.67 -3.64 12.34
CA ALA A 116 5.70 -2.26 12.83
C ALA A 116 5.54 -1.24 11.68
N VAL A 117 6.22 -1.49 10.55
CA VAL A 117 6.11 -0.74 9.30
C VAL A 117 4.79 -0.94 8.54
N GLY A 118 3.95 -1.90 8.93
CA GLY A 118 2.67 -2.17 8.29
C GLY A 118 1.69 -1.01 8.35
N ARG A 119 1.88 -0.09 9.30
CA ARG A 119 1.15 1.19 9.37
C ARG A 119 1.52 2.19 8.28
N LEU A 120 2.55 1.93 7.48
CA LEU A 120 2.88 2.70 6.29
C LEU A 120 2.34 2.05 5.01
N TRP A 121 1.96 0.78 5.05
CA TRP A 121 1.52 0.06 3.86
C TRP A 121 0.04 0.30 3.60
N ASP A 122 -0.33 0.49 2.35
CA ASP A 122 -1.71 0.60 1.92
C ASP A 122 -2.00 -0.58 0.99
N ILE A 123 -2.57 -1.65 1.55
CA ILE A 123 -2.80 -2.91 0.86
C ILE A 123 -4.29 -3.11 0.58
N ASP A 124 -4.69 -2.72 -0.62
CA ASP A 124 -6.02 -2.95 -1.15
C ASP A 124 -6.12 -4.33 -1.79
N VAL A 125 -7.27 -4.98 -1.61
CA VAL A 125 -7.59 -6.25 -2.25
C VAL A 125 -8.90 -6.07 -3.00
N ILE A 126 -8.86 -6.40 -4.28
CA ILE A 126 -9.95 -6.19 -5.23
C ILE A 126 -10.38 -7.57 -5.74
N GLY A 127 -11.63 -7.91 -5.48
CA GLY A 127 -12.29 -9.10 -6.01
C GLY A 127 -13.20 -8.76 -7.18
N SER A 128 -14.02 -9.73 -7.60
CA SER A 128 -15.02 -9.55 -8.66
C SER A 128 -16.08 -8.48 -8.36
N GLU A 129 -16.36 -8.23 -7.08
CA GLU A 129 -17.33 -7.23 -6.62
C GLU A 129 -16.68 -5.86 -6.31
N GLY A 130 -15.37 -5.71 -6.57
CA GLY A 130 -14.60 -4.51 -6.27
C GLY A 130 -13.74 -4.63 -5.01
N ILE A 131 -13.38 -3.48 -4.42
CA ILE A 131 -12.47 -3.40 -3.27
C ILE A 131 -13.13 -3.98 -2.02
N ILE A 132 -12.43 -4.88 -1.33
CA ILE A 132 -12.87 -5.44 -0.05
C ILE A 132 -12.38 -4.55 1.09
N SER A 133 -13.33 -3.89 1.75
CA SER A 133 -13.07 -3.05 2.91
C SER A 133 -12.86 -3.87 4.19
N ARG A 134 -12.22 -3.26 5.19
CA ARG A 134 -12.14 -3.84 6.55
C ARG A 134 -13.52 -3.99 7.18
N GLN A 135 -14.40 -3.00 6.99
CA GLN A 135 -15.76 -2.99 7.54
C GLN A 135 -16.61 -4.13 6.99
N SER A 136 -16.56 -4.39 5.67
CA SER A 136 -17.29 -5.51 5.05
C SER A 136 -16.80 -6.89 5.52
N MET A 137 -15.63 -6.94 6.16
CA MET A 137 -15.04 -8.14 6.74
C MET A 137 -15.21 -8.23 8.26
N GLY A 138 -15.92 -7.27 8.89
CA GLY A 138 -16.08 -7.20 10.35
C GLY A 138 -14.76 -6.92 11.10
N MET A 139 -13.78 -6.30 10.44
CA MET A 139 -12.48 -5.98 11.03
C MET A 139 -12.48 -4.55 11.58
N GLU A 140 -11.76 -4.35 12.69
CA GLU A 140 -11.58 -3.04 13.31
C GLU A 140 -10.95 -2.02 12.33
N PRO A 141 -11.28 -0.73 12.44
CA PRO A 141 -10.65 0.29 11.62
C PRO A 141 -9.15 0.38 11.90
N ARG A 142 -8.39 0.87 10.92
CA ARG A 142 -6.94 1.04 11.06
C ARG A 142 -6.63 2.09 12.14
N PRO A 143 -5.81 1.77 13.15
CA PRO A 143 -5.36 2.76 14.11
C PRO A 143 -4.42 3.78 13.46
N CYS A 144 -4.52 5.03 13.90
CA CYS A 144 -3.68 6.14 13.46
C CYS A 144 -2.21 5.83 13.69
N PHE A 145 -1.37 6.27 12.77
CA PHE A 145 0.07 6.05 12.82
C PHE A 145 0.71 6.59 14.11
N LEU A 146 0.23 7.71 14.65
CA LEU A 146 0.85 8.39 15.80
C LEU A 146 0.12 8.19 17.14
N CYS A 147 -1.22 8.12 17.15
CA CYS A 147 -1.98 8.15 18.42
C CYS A 147 -2.96 6.98 18.61
N SER A 148 -2.96 5.98 17.71
CA SER A 148 -3.81 4.78 17.79
C SER A 148 -5.34 4.99 17.77
N ARG A 149 -5.86 6.23 17.77
CA ARG A 149 -7.28 6.54 17.43
C ARG A 149 -7.59 6.10 16.00
N ASP A 150 -8.85 6.02 15.59
CA ASP A 150 -9.19 5.74 14.18
C ASP A 150 -8.45 6.72 13.24
N ALA A 151 -7.67 6.17 12.30
CA ALA A 151 -6.86 6.95 11.36
C ALA A 151 -7.71 7.92 10.51
N ARG A 152 -8.97 7.56 10.20
CA ARG A 152 -9.91 8.40 9.43
C ARG A 152 -10.28 9.67 10.18
N ILE A 153 -10.46 9.56 11.51
CA ILE A 153 -10.75 10.71 12.37
C ILE A 153 -9.55 11.64 12.38
N CYS A 154 -8.35 11.11 12.61
CA CYS A 154 -7.13 11.93 12.67
C CYS A 154 -6.82 12.63 11.34
N ALA A 155 -7.04 11.94 10.21
CA ALA A 155 -6.87 12.53 8.88
C ALA A 155 -7.87 13.67 8.63
N ARG A 156 -9.14 13.47 9.00
CA ARG A 156 -10.19 14.49 8.86
C ARG A 156 -9.95 15.71 9.76
N GLU A 157 -9.56 15.49 11.00
CA GLU A 157 -9.27 16.54 11.99
C GLU A 157 -7.92 17.21 11.77
N ARG A 158 -7.06 16.65 10.91
CA ARG A 158 -5.64 17.03 10.77
C ARG A 158 -4.94 17.09 12.14
N THR A 159 -5.21 16.09 12.98
CA THR A 159 -4.71 16.03 14.37
C THR A 159 -3.19 16.14 14.46
N HIS A 160 -2.49 15.61 13.46
CA HIS A 160 -1.04 15.58 13.43
C HIS A 160 -0.50 16.38 12.26
N SER A 161 0.60 17.09 12.49
CA SER A 161 1.28 17.82 11.43
C SER A 161 1.93 16.85 10.44
N VAL A 162 2.06 17.30 9.19
CA VAL A 162 2.79 16.57 8.14
C VAL A 162 4.23 16.27 8.58
N LEU A 163 4.88 17.22 9.25
CA LEU A 163 6.23 17.05 9.78
C LEU A 163 6.31 15.93 10.81
N ALA A 164 5.39 15.87 11.76
CA ALA A 164 5.37 14.82 12.78
C ALA A 164 5.13 13.42 12.17
N LEU A 165 4.26 13.33 11.17
CA LEU A 165 4.03 12.09 10.43
C LEU A 165 5.27 11.67 9.63
N HIS A 166 5.97 12.62 9.01
CA HIS A 166 7.19 12.35 8.26
C HIS A 166 8.32 11.87 9.18
N GLN A 167 8.55 12.57 10.30
CA GLN A 167 9.58 12.19 11.27
C GLN A 167 9.34 10.77 11.79
N ALA A 168 8.10 10.45 12.20
CA ALA A 168 7.78 9.12 12.68
C ALA A 168 7.94 8.03 11.59
N MET A 169 7.72 8.38 10.32
CA MET A 169 7.96 7.47 9.20
C MET A 169 9.47 7.19 9.01
N GLU A 170 10.31 8.22 9.08
CA GLU A 170 11.77 8.09 9.01
C GLU A 170 12.32 7.30 10.20
N ASP A 171 11.88 7.63 11.41
CA ASP A 171 12.26 6.92 12.63
C ASP A 171 11.91 5.45 12.51
N LEU A 172 10.69 5.11 12.08
CA LEU A 172 10.26 3.72 11.93
C LEU A 172 11.13 2.92 10.94
N ILE A 173 11.49 3.52 9.81
CA ILE A 173 12.28 2.84 8.77
C ILE A 173 13.75 2.72 9.16
N SER A 174 14.30 3.67 9.92
CA SER A 174 15.69 3.59 10.40
C SER A 174 15.96 2.44 11.39
N HIS A 175 14.92 1.84 11.96
CA HIS A 175 15.00 0.76 12.95
C HIS A 175 14.61 -0.63 12.38
N VAL A 176 14.51 -0.78 11.05
CA VAL A 176 14.12 -2.03 10.36
C VAL A 176 15.27 -2.52 9.50
#